data_AF-A0A344LWS9-F1
#
_entry.id   AF-A0A344LWS9-F1
#
_cell.length_a   1.000
_cell.length_b   1.000
_cell.length_c   1.000
_cell.angle_alpha   90.00
_cell.angle_beta   90.00
_cell.angle_gamma   90.00
#
_symmetry.space_group_name_H-M   'P 1'
#
loop_
_entity.id
_entity.type
_entity.pdbx_description
1 polymer ?
#
loop_
_entity_poly.entity_id
_entity_poly.type
_entity_poly.pdbx_seq_one_letter_code
_entity_poly.pdbx_strand_id
1 'polypeptide(L)'
;MNKISQYLLSRNVQKADFNSYGSRRGHDEIMVRVTFANVRIKNALADKEGGYTKYLPTGEEMSIYDASRKYKTANTPLIILAGKEYGS
;
A
#
# COMPACT_ATOMS: atom_id res chain seq x y z
N MET A 1 11.91 6.46 3.16
CA MET A 1 10.78 6.72 4.08
C MET A 1 9.51 6.16 3.47
N ASN A 2 8.73 5.37 4.21
CA ASN A 2 7.46 4.84 3.71
C ASN A 2 6.38 5.94 3.68
N LYS A 3 5.33 5.76 2.87
CA LYS A 3 4.28 6.79 2.65
C LYS A 3 3.46 7.13 3.88
N ILE A 4 3.38 6.19 4.83
CA ILE A 4 2.73 6.39 6.12
C ILE A 4 3.49 7.46 6.90
N SER A 5 4.83 7.38 6.91
CA SER A 5 5.68 8.40 7.54
C SER A 5 5.43 9.78 6.94
N GLN A 6 5.31 9.89 5.61
CA GLN A 6 5.02 11.16 4.95
C GLN A 6 3.63 11.70 5.30
N TYR A 7 2.62 10.84 5.33
CA TYR A 7 1.26 11.24 5.73
C TYR A 7 1.20 11.67 7.21
N LEU A 8 1.81 10.91 8.11
CA LEU A 8 1.86 11.25 9.54
C LEU A 8 2.61 12.57 9.77
N LEU A 9 3.73 12.79 9.09
CA LEU A 9 4.44 14.07 9.13
C LEU A 9 3.58 15.23 8.62
N SER A 10 2.82 15.05 7.53
CA SER A 10 1.89 16.07 7.02
C SER A 10 0.74 16.40 8.00
N ARG A 11 0.49 15.54 8.99
CA ARG A 11 -0.49 15.71 10.05
C ARG A 11 0.16 16.09 11.40
N ASN A 12 1.41 16.55 11.36
CA ASN A 12 2.21 16.95 12.53
C ASN A 12 2.42 15.86 13.58
N VAL A 13 2.38 14.59 13.18
CA VAL A 13 2.71 13.46 14.06
C VAL A 13 4.22 13.27 14.09
N GLN A 14 4.82 13.27 15.27
CA GLN A 14 6.25 13.09 15.46
C GLN A 14 6.68 11.64 15.17
N LYS A 15 7.91 11.44 14.70
CA LYS A 15 8.44 10.09 14.37
C LYS A 15 8.39 9.12 15.56
N ALA A 16 8.56 9.61 16.78
CA ALA A 16 8.46 8.81 18.01
C ALA A 16 7.08 8.17 18.18
N ASP A 17 6.03 8.78 17.62
CA ASP A 17 4.63 8.37 17.76
C ASP A 17 4.13 7.49 16.60
N PHE A 18 5.04 6.99 15.76
CA PHE A 18 4.71 6.14 14.62
C PHE A 18 4.33 4.71 15.01
N ASN A 19 4.81 4.21 16.16
CA ASN A 19 4.98 2.78 16.42
C ASN A 19 3.79 2.04 17.07
N SER A 20 2.55 2.43 16.82
CA SER A 20 1.40 1.57 17.15
C SER A 20 0.45 1.41 15.98
N TYR A 21 0.82 0.57 15.02
CA TYR A 21 -0.09 0.09 13.97
C TYR A 21 -1.40 -0.47 14.54
N GLY A 22 -1.34 -1.09 15.72
CA GLY A 22 -2.50 -1.61 16.44
C GLY A 22 -3.45 -0.55 17.02
N SER A 23 -2.96 0.66 17.36
CA SER A 23 -3.80 1.73 17.95
C SER A 23 -4.63 2.49 16.91
N ARG A 24 -4.32 2.32 15.61
CA ARG A 24 -4.89 3.10 14.51
C ARG A 24 -5.83 2.29 13.61
N ARG A 25 -6.31 1.12 14.07
CA ARG A 25 -7.31 0.30 13.35
C ARG A 25 -8.63 1.03 13.09
N GLY A 26 -8.92 2.10 13.84
CA GLY A 26 -10.07 2.99 13.61
C GLY A 26 -9.80 4.17 12.67
N HIS A 27 -8.64 4.25 12.02
CA HIS A 27 -8.28 5.36 11.13
C HIS A 27 -8.17 4.89 9.67
N ASP A 28 -9.31 4.85 8.98
CA ASP A 28 -9.47 4.28 7.64
C ASP A 28 -8.42 4.77 6.63
N GLU A 29 -8.09 6.07 6.65
CA GLU A 29 -7.09 6.63 5.72
C GLU A 29 -5.69 6.05 5.89
N ILE A 30 -5.33 5.64 7.11
CA ILE A 30 -4.05 4.97 7.38
C ILE A 30 -4.16 3.51 6.97
N MET A 31 -5.27 2.85 7.30
CA MET A 31 -5.52 1.45 6.99
C MET A 31 -5.48 1.14 5.49
N VAL A 32 -6.06 2.01 4.66
CA VAL A 32 -5.98 1.86 3.19
C VAL A 32 -4.55 2.01 2.68
N ARG A 33 -3.73 2.88 3.30
CA ARG A 33 -2.33 3.09 2.91
C ARG A 33 -1.40 1.95 3.31
N VAL A 34 -1.74 1.18 4.35
CA VAL A 34 -0.96 0.01 4.81
C VAL A 34 -1.41 -1.29 4.16
N THR A 35 -2.53 -1.29 3.44
CA THR A 35 -3.05 -2.49 2.76
C THR A 35 -2.03 -2.94 1.71
N PHE A 36 -1.56 -4.18 1.82
CA PHE A 36 -0.45 -4.74 1.04
C PHE A 36 0.89 -4.00 1.15
N ALA A 37 1.16 -3.28 2.24
CA ALA A 37 2.45 -2.60 2.45
C ALA A 37 3.51 -3.47 3.17
N ASN A 38 3.22 -4.76 3.42
CA ASN A 38 4.16 -5.66 4.08
C ASN A 38 5.41 -5.86 3.22
N VAL A 39 6.58 -5.70 3.82
CA VAL A 39 7.89 -5.80 3.16
C VAL A 39 8.22 -7.19 2.62
N ARG A 40 7.46 -8.23 3.03
CA ARG A 40 7.63 -9.62 2.59
C ARG A 40 6.65 -10.06 1.48
N ILE A 41 5.82 -9.14 0.97
CA ILE A 41 4.90 -9.48 -0.12
C ILE A 41 5.71 -9.77 -1.38
N LYS A 42 5.40 -10.88 -2.04
CA LYS A 42 5.92 -11.22 -3.37
C LYS A 42 4.80 -11.04 -4.38
N ASN A 43 4.92 -9.99 -5.19
CA ASN A 43 3.96 -9.71 -6.25
C ASN A 43 4.56 -10.13 -7.59
N ALA A 44 3.90 -11.05 -8.30
CA ALA A 44 4.35 -11.54 -9.60
C ALA A 44 4.42 -10.44 -10.70
N LEU A 45 3.80 -9.28 -10.47
CA LEU A 45 3.86 -8.13 -11.36
C LEU A 45 5.02 -7.16 -11.07
N ALA A 46 5.71 -7.32 -9.94
CA ALA A 46 6.80 -6.44 -9.50
C ALA A 46 8.13 -7.19 -9.48
N ASP A 47 9.21 -6.46 -9.76
CA ASP A 47 10.57 -7.01 -9.67
C ASP A 47 11.08 -6.92 -8.22
N LYS A 48 10.53 -6.01 -7.41
CA LYS A 48 10.88 -5.81 -6.00
C LYS A 48 9.95 -6.56 -5.04
N GLU A 49 10.53 -7.16 -4.00
CA GLU A 49 9.78 -7.63 -2.83
C GLU A 49 9.23 -6.45 -2.01
N GLY A 50 8.06 -6.63 -1.43
CA GLY A 50 7.35 -5.65 -0.63
C GLY A 50 6.05 -5.18 -1.25
N GLY A 51 5.53 -4.05 -0.75
CA GLY A 51 4.25 -3.48 -1.18
C GLY A 51 4.28 -2.78 -2.54
N TYR A 52 4.89 -3.39 -3.54
CA TYR A 52 5.06 -2.86 -4.89
C TYR A 52 4.21 -3.61 -5.91
N THR A 53 3.89 -2.92 -7.01
CA THR A 53 3.21 -3.47 -8.19
C THR A 53 3.59 -2.65 -9.41
N LYS A 54 3.34 -3.22 -10.60
CA LYS A 54 3.44 -2.51 -11.87
C LYS A 54 2.11 -1.84 -12.21
N TYR A 55 2.14 -0.56 -12.54
CA TYR A 55 0.99 0.14 -13.11
C TYR A 55 0.92 -0.18 -14.60
N LEU A 56 0.10 -1.19 -14.92
CA LEU A 56 0.04 -1.82 -16.25
C LEU A 56 -0.05 -0.84 -17.44
N PRO A 57 -0.80 0.28 -17.38
CA PRO A 57 -0.86 1.22 -18.50
C PRO A 57 0.49 1.85 -18.89
N THR A 58 1.45 1.93 -17.97
CA THR A 58 2.76 2.58 -18.20
C THR A 58 3.94 1.64 -18.00
N GLY A 59 3.74 0.50 -17.32
CA GLY A 59 4.82 -0.37 -16.89
C GLY A 59 5.63 0.17 -15.69
N GLU A 60 5.30 1.35 -15.17
CA GLU A 60 5.97 1.94 -14.01
C GLU A 60 5.74 1.10 -12.74
N GLU A 61 6.82 0.74 -12.06
CA GLU A 61 6.73 0.09 -10.75
C GLU A 61 6.54 1.14 -9.64
N MET A 62 5.52 0.94 -8.80
CA MET A 62 5.18 1.84 -7.71
C MET A 62 4.57 1.08 -6.55
N SER A 63 4.30 1.75 -5.42
CA SER A 63 3.57 1.11 -4.32
C SER A 63 2.15 0.74 -4.74
N ILE A 64 1.60 -0.34 -4.19
CA ILE A 64 0.21 -0.79 -4.44
C ILE A 64 -0.81 0.33 -4.14
N TYR A 65 -0.59 1.15 -3.11
CA TYR A 65 -1.45 2.30 -2.81
C TYR A 65 -1.51 3.32 -3.96
N ASP A 66 -0.38 3.70 -4.54
CA ASP A 66 -0.38 4.68 -5.64
C ASP A 66 -1.02 4.11 -6.89
N ALA A 67 -0.73 2.86 -7.22
CA ALA A 67 -1.34 2.19 -8.35
C ALA A 67 -2.88 2.17 -8.18
N SER A 68 -3.38 1.81 -6.98
CA SER A 68 -4.82 1.80 -6.71
C SER A 68 -5.44 3.19 -6.79
N ARG A 69 -4.74 4.25 -6.36
CA ARG A 69 -5.18 5.63 -6.53
C ARG A 69 -5.23 6.05 -7.99
N LYS A 70 -4.22 5.72 -8.80
CA LYS A 70 -4.21 5.98 -10.25
C LYS A 70 -5.41 5.28 -10.93
N TYR A 71 -5.64 4.01 -10.64
CA TYR A 71 -6.79 3.27 -11.18
C TYR A 71 -8.14 3.79 -10.71
N LYS A 72 -8.26 4.22 -9.44
CA LYS A 72 -9.48 4.88 -8.93
C LYS A 72 -9.78 6.16 -9.70
N THR A 73 -8.77 7.01 -9.94
CA THR A 73 -8.93 8.23 -10.75
C THR A 73 -9.32 7.90 -12.19
N ALA A 74 -8.79 6.81 -12.75
CA ALA A 74 -9.14 6.32 -14.08
C ALA A 74 -10.46 5.52 -14.14
N ASN A 75 -11.23 5.45 -13.05
CA ASN A 75 -12.45 4.64 -12.93
C ASN A 75 -12.29 3.19 -13.42
N THR A 76 -11.10 2.62 -13.21
CA THR A 76 -10.78 1.26 -13.63
C THR A 76 -10.99 0.30 -12.44
N PRO A 77 -11.87 -0.71 -12.57
CA PRO A 77 -12.06 -1.70 -11.52
C PRO A 77 -10.79 -2.54 -11.31
N LEU A 78 -10.59 -3.01 -10.08
CA LEU A 78 -9.42 -3.80 -9.68
C LEU A 78 -9.84 -5.15 -9.13
N ILE A 79 -9.00 -6.15 -9.40
CA ILE A 79 -9.09 -7.49 -8.82
C ILE A 79 -7.72 -7.91 -8.28
N ILE A 80 -7.70 -8.90 -7.39
CA ILE A 80 -6.49 -9.55 -6.90
C ILE A 80 -6.53 -11.01 -7.32
N LEU A 81 -5.44 -11.50 -7.90
CA LEU A 81 -5.21 -12.91 -8.14
C LEU A 81 -4.25 -13.42 -7.07
N ALA A 82 -4.65 -14.48 -6.37
CA ALA A 82 -3.87 -15.08 -5.29
C ALA A 82 -3.83 -16.60 -5.43
N GLY A 83 -2.83 -17.21 -4.81
CA GLY A 83 -2.69 -18.67 -4.74
C GLY A 83 -3.65 -19.31 -3.74
N LYS A 84 -3.30 -20.54 -3.33
CA LYS A 84 -4.02 -21.25 -2.26
C LYS A 84 -3.88 -20.51 -0.92
N GLU A 85 -4.86 -20.69 -0.03
CA GLU A 85 -4.83 -20.19 1.35
C GLU A 85 -4.66 -18.66 1.46
N TYR A 86 -5.29 -17.92 0.54
CA TYR A 86 -5.29 -16.47 0.60
C TYR A 86 -6.06 -15.96 1.83
N GLY A 87 -5.35 -15.30 2.75
CA GLY A 87 -5.92 -14.70 3.96
C GLY A 87 -5.89 -15.59 5.21
N SER A 88 -5.22 -16.75 5.14
CA SER A 88 -4.94 -17.62 6.29
C SER A 88 -3.84 -17.08 7.22
#